data_AF-A0A382LET3-F1
#
_entry.id   AF-A0A382LET3-F1
#
_cell.length_a   1.000
_cell.length_b   1.000
_cell.length_c   1.000
_cell.angle_alpha   90.00
_cell.angle_beta   90.00
_cell.angle_gamma   90.00
#
_symmetry.space_group_name_H-M   'P 1'
#
loop_
_entity.id
_entity.type
_entity.pdbx_description
1 polymer ?
#
loop_
_entity_poly.entity_id
_entity_poly.type
_entity_poly.pdbx_seq_one_letter_code
_entity_poly.pdbx_strand_id
1 'polypeptide(L)'
;GERYDEWKSQIYLDPAPNGEGILDVARRVEPVLLALLDTPGHVLVVGHQGVNMALKANLSNCFTVECLSSFRQRNDEIDLWEITPPRSVMRISARD
;
A
#
# COMPACT_ATOMS: atom_id res chain seq x y z
N GLY A 1 4.47 -25.59 -4.26
CA GLY A 1 4.91 -26.57 -3.23
C GLY A 1 4.26 -26.10 -1.96
N GLU A 2 3.63 -27.01 -1.22
CA GLU A 2 2.57 -26.69 -0.25
C GLU A 2 2.89 -25.48 0.66
N ARG A 3 4.07 -25.47 1.30
CA ARG A 3 4.53 -24.33 2.14
C ARG A 3 4.61 -22.98 1.40
N TYR A 4 5.02 -22.98 0.13
CA TYR A 4 5.05 -21.76 -0.69
C TYR A 4 3.63 -21.32 -1.07
N ASP A 5 2.72 -22.28 -1.26
CA ASP A 5 1.32 -21.99 -1.59
C ASP A 5 0.59 -21.41 -0.36
N GLU A 6 0.90 -21.90 0.84
CA GLU A 6 0.46 -21.30 2.11
C GLU A 6 1.01 -19.88 2.29
N TRP A 7 2.33 -19.69 2.10
CA TRP A 7 2.94 -18.35 2.18
C TRP A 7 2.30 -17.37 1.20
N LYS A 8 2.03 -17.78 -0.05
CA LYS A 8 1.34 -16.94 -1.04
C LYS A 8 -0.03 -16.46 -0.56
N SER A 9 -0.76 -17.24 0.23
CA SER A 9 -2.06 -16.85 0.77
C SER A 9 -1.96 -15.73 1.82
N GLN A 10 -0.78 -15.57 2.43
CA GLN A 10 -0.45 -14.57 3.46
C GLN A 10 0.65 -13.62 3.00
N ILE A 11 0.90 -13.50 1.70
CA ILE A 11 2.13 -12.94 1.11
C ILE A 11 2.49 -11.52 1.57
N TYR A 12 1.51 -10.74 2.01
CA TYR A 12 1.75 -9.39 2.52
C TYR A 12 2.09 -9.37 4.01
N LEU A 13 1.58 -10.34 4.77
CA LEU A 13 1.66 -10.40 6.23
C LEU A 13 2.86 -11.22 6.69
N ASP A 14 3.16 -12.32 6.01
CA ASP A 14 4.29 -13.18 6.33
C ASP A 14 5.51 -12.78 5.50
N PRO A 15 6.57 -12.20 6.10
CA PRO A 15 7.77 -11.85 5.37
C PRO A 15 8.43 -13.10 4.77
N ALA A 16 8.95 -12.96 3.54
CA ALA A 16 9.89 -13.94 3.04
C ALA A 16 11.16 -13.98 3.94
N PRO A 17 11.95 -15.07 3.93
CA PRO A 17 13.19 -15.13 4.70
C PRO A 17 14.10 -13.92 4.41
N ASN A 18 14.48 -13.19 5.47
CA ASN A 18 15.27 -11.94 5.43
C ASN A 18 14.61 -10.75 4.71
N GLY A 19 13.33 -10.87 4.35
CA GLY A 19 12.54 -9.79 3.76
C GLY A 19 11.75 -9.00 4.81
N GLU A 20 11.07 -7.95 4.34
CA GLU A 20 10.10 -7.18 5.12
C GLU A 20 8.67 -7.63 4.82
N GLY A 21 7.83 -7.71 5.85
CA GLY A 21 6.38 -7.82 5.71
C GLY A 21 5.76 -6.42 5.60
N ILE A 22 4.46 -6.35 5.28
CA ILE A 22 3.78 -5.06 5.11
C ILE A 22 3.81 -4.19 6.36
N LEU A 23 3.80 -4.80 7.56
CA LEU A 23 3.87 -4.08 8.83
C LEU A 23 5.25 -3.45 9.05
N ASP A 24 6.31 -4.11 8.60
CA ASP A 24 7.67 -3.56 8.68
C ASP A 24 7.81 -2.36 7.74
N VAL A 25 7.30 -2.51 6.51
CA VAL A 25 7.23 -1.40 5.55
C VAL A 25 6.38 -0.26 6.09
N ALA A 26 5.22 -0.54 6.70
CA ALA A 26 4.32 0.46 7.26
C ALA A 26 4.97 1.28 8.38
N ARG A 27 5.73 0.64 9.28
CA ARG A 27 6.54 1.34 10.30
C ARG A 27 7.64 2.17 9.64
N ARG A 28 8.34 1.62 8.64
CA ARG A 28 9.43 2.32 7.95
C ARG A 28 8.96 3.57 7.20
N VAL A 29 7.73 3.57 6.66
CA VAL A 29 7.18 4.70 5.90
C VAL A 29 6.33 5.66 6.73
N GLU A 30 6.16 5.41 8.03
CA GLU A 30 5.41 6.30 8.94
C GLU A 30 5.90 7.77 8.87
N PRO A 31 7.21 8.08 8.86
CA PRO A 31 7.66 9.47 8.72
C PRO A 31 7.23 10.13 7.40
N VAL A 32 7.17 9.35 6.31
CA VAL A 32 6.71 9.85 5.01
C VAL A 32 5.22 10.13 5.07
N LEU A 33 4.43 9.25 5.68
CA LEU A 33 3.00 9.48 5.86
C LEU A 33 2.71 10.75 6.66
N LEU A 34 3.43 10.97 7.76
CA LEU A 34 3.28 12.19 8.57
C LEU A 34 3.59 13.46 7.74
N ALA A 35 4.65 13.43 6.93
CA ALA A 35 4.98 14.53 6.03
C ALA A 35 3.89 14.77 4.96
N LEU A 36 3.29 13.70 4.43
CA LEU A 36 2.18 13.81 3.47
C LEU A 36 0.93 14.44 4.10
N LEU A 37 0.61 14.09 5.36
CA LEU A 37 -0.53 14.64 6.08
C LEU A 37 -0.36 16.12 6.43
N ASP A 38 0.88 16.58 6.63
CA ASP A 38 1.22 17.98 6.92
C ASP A 38 1.39 18.84 5.65
N THR A 39 1.55 18.21 4.48
CA THR A 39 1.75 18.92 3.22
C THR A 39 0.41 19.42 2.65
N PRO A 40 0.22 20.74 2.47
CA PRO A 40 -1.02 21.27 1.89
C PRO A 40 -1.10 21.00 0.39
N GLY A 41 -2.34 20.86 -0.12
CA GLY A 41 -2.62 20.73 -1.55
C GLY A 41 -2.58 19.27 -2.05
N HIS A 42 -2.40 19.10 -3.36
CA HIS A 42 -2.34 17.79 -4.01
C HIS A 42 -0.88 17.31 -4.10
N VAL A 43 -0.62 16.10 -3.61
CA VAL A 43 0.73 15.50 -3.62
C VAL A 43 0.76 14.29 -4.53
N LEU A 44 1.76 14.23 -5.42
CA LEU A 44 2.05 13.05 -6.22
C LEU A 44 3.09 12.18 -5.50
N VAL A 45 2.73 10.93 -5.21
CA VAL A 45 3.64 9.93 -4.64
C VAL A 45 4.03 8.92 -5.72
N VAL A 46 5.33 8.80 -5.98
CA VAL A 46 5.90 7.77 -6.87
C VAL A 46 6.72 6.81 -6.02
N GLY A 47 6.24 5.58 -5.93
CA GLY A 47 6.85 4.52 -5.12
C GLY A 47 6.57 3.14 -5.70
N HIS A 48 7.06 2.11 -5.02
CA HIS A 48 6.84 0.72 -5.41
C HIS A 48 5.55 0.17 -4.79
N GLN A 49 5.00 -0.92 -5.37
CA GLN A 49 3.72 -1.51 -4.95
C GLN A 49 3.64 -1.73 -3.44
N GLY A 50 4.66 -2.34 -2.81
CA GLY A 50 4.67 -2.58 -1.36
C GLY A 50 4.62 -1.31 -0.50
N VAL A 51 5.33 -0.25 -0.92
CA VAL A 51 5.32 1.06 -0.24
C VAL A 51 3.96 1.74 -0.39
N ASN A 52 3.43 1.79 -1.61
CA ASN A 52 2.14 2.41 -1.88
C ASN A 52 1.00 1.68 -1.14
N MET A 53 1.07 0.35 -1.06
CA MET A 53 0.14 -0.46 -0.27
C MET A 53 0.27 -0.16 1.23
N ALA A 54 1.48 -0.04 1.76
CA ALA A 54 1.70 0.26 3.18
C ALA A 54 1.18 1.66 3.56
N LEU A 55 1.36 2.66 2.69
CA LEU A 55 0.78 3.99 2.89
C LEU A 55 -0.75 3.94 2.95
N LYS A 56 -1.40 3.26 2.01
CA LYS A 56 -2.87 3.06 1.98
C LYS A 56 -3.37 2.28 3.19
N ALA A 57 -2.62 1.26 3.63
CA ALA A 57 -2.94 0.46 4.80
C ALA A 57 -2.85 1.27 6.11
N ASN A 58 -1.80 2.07 6.29
CA ASN A 58 -1.69 3.00 7.42
C ASN A 58 -2.82 4.03 7.40
N LEU A 59 -3.09 4.65 6.24
CA LEU A 59 -4.16 5.63 6.07
C LEU A 59 -5.54 5.05 6.43
N SER A 60 -5.86 3.86 5.92
CA SER A 60 -7.16 3.21 6.16
C SER A 60 -7.24 2.42 7.47
N ASN A 61 -6.13 2.31 8.20
CA ASN A 61 -5.96 1.38 9.32
C ASN A 61 -6.44 -0.05 8.99
N CYS A 62 -6.15 -0.54 7.78
CA CYS A 62 -6.56 -1.87 7.34
C CYS A 62 -5.40 -2.68 6.76
N PHE A 63 -5.01 -3.72 7.50
CA PHE A 63 -3.91 -4.62 7.16
C PHE A 63 -4.38 -6.05 6.85
N THR A 64 -5.68 -6.28 6.66
CA THR A 64 -6.14 -7.62 6.25
C THR A 64 -5.64 -7.95 4.84
N VAL A 65 -5.48 -9.24 4.54
CA VAL A 65 -5.12 -9.70 3.19
C VAL A 65 -6.09 -9.14 2.14
N GLU A 66 -7.38 -9.05 2.48
CA GLU A 66 -8.42 -8.46 1.63
C GLU A 66 -8.13 -6.98 1.31
N CYS A 67 -7.89 -6.15 2.32
CA CYS A 67 -7.55 -4.74 2.13
C CYS A 67 -6.29 -4.59 1.28
N LEU A 68 -5.22 -5.31 1.63
CA LEU A 68 -3.94 -5.25 0.93
C LEU A 68 -4.07 -5.72 -0.53
N SER A 69 -4.87 -6.76 -0.79
CA SER A 69 -5.18 -7.20 -2.15
C SER A 69 -5.89 -6.10 -2.96
N SER A 70 -6.86 -5.40 -2.35
CA SER A 70 -7.58 -4.29 -3.02
C SER A 70 -6.69 -3.07 -3.31
N PHE A 71 -5.60 -2.89 -2.56
CA PHE A 71 -4.64 -1.80 -2.77
C PHE A 71 -3.62 -2.07 -3.88
N ARG A 72 -3.59 -3.28 -4.44
CA ARG A 72 -2.71 -3.58 -5.58
C ARG A 72 -3.04 -2.68 -6.76
N GLN A 73 -1.98 -2.27 -7.42
CA GLN A 73 -1.97 -1.36 -8.56
C GLN A 73 -1.11 -2.01 -9.65
N ARG A 74 -1.55 -1.94 -10.92
CA ARG A 74 -0.71 -2.29 -12.06
C ARG A 74 0.35 -1.22 -12.30
N ASN A 75 1.42 -1.57 -13.00
CA ASN A 75 2.53 -0.64 -13.25
C ASN A 75 2.13 0.61 -14.05
N ASP A 76 0.98 0.58 -14.75
CA ASP A 76 0.45 1.66 -15.57
C ASP A 76 -0.80 2.35 -14.98
N GLU A 77 -1.06 2.13 -13.69
CA GLU A 77 -2.18 2.74 -12.98
C GLU A 77 -1.71 3.84 -12.02
N ILE A 78 -2.60 4.79 -11.73
CA ILE A 78 -2.44 5.82 -10.70
C ILE A 78 -3.71 5.80 -9.84
N ASP A 79 -3.54 5.67 -8.53
CA ASP A 79 -4.64 5.76 -7.58
C ASP A 79 -4.76 7.17 -7.01
N LEU A 80 -5.94 7.77 -7.12
CA LEU A 80 -6.29 9.01 -6.43
C LEU A 80 -6.94 8.69 -5.09
N TRP A 81 -6.37 9.23 -4.01
CA TRP A 81 -6.82 9.03 -2.65
C TRP A 81 -7.08 10.35 -1.94
N GLU A 82 -8.15 10.38 -1.15
CA GLU A 82 -8.33 11.37 -0.10
C GLU A 82 -7.73 10.83 1.20
N ILE A 83 -7.09 11.69 1.97
CA ILE A 83 -6.43 11.34 3.24
C ILE A 83 -7.25 11.74 4.47
N THR A 84 -8.35 12.49 4.31
CA THR A 84 -9.20 12.93 5.43
C THR A 84 -10.66 13.12 4.96
N PRO A 85 -11.56 12.15 5.21
CA PRO A 85 -11.27 10.81 5.69
C PRO A 85 -10.50 9.99 4.64
N PRO A 86 -9.65 9.05 5.06
CA PRO A 86 -8.94 8.13 4.16
C PRO A 86 -9.88 7.32 3.27
N ARG A 87 -9.83 7.53 1.95
CA ARG A 87 -10.59 6.72 0.98
C ARG A 87 -10.00 6.76 -0.42
N SER A 88 -10.22 5.68 -1.17
CA SER A 88 -10.02 5.67 -2.61
C SER A 88 -11.07 6.55 -3.29
N VAL A 89 -10.63 7.42 -4.21
CA VAL A 89 -11.52 8.26 -5.02
C VAL A 89 -11.70 7.64 -6.40
N MET A 90 -10.60 7.35 -7.09
CA MET A 90 -10.61 6.72 -8.40
C MET A 90 -9.25 6.12 -8.75
N ARG A 91 -9.24 5.33 -9.82
CA ARG A 91 -8.04 4.77 -10.45
C ARG A 91 -8.00 5.20 -11.90
N ILE A 92 -6.85 5.69 -12.34
CA ILE A 92 -6.58 6.11 -13.71
C ILE A 92 -5.61 5.10 -14.31
N SER A 93 -5.87 4.65 -15.53
CA SER A 93 -4.98 3.77 -16.30
C SER A 93 -4.42 4.55 -17.47
N ALA A 94 -3.11 4.43 -17.74
CA ALA A 94 -2.47 5.13 -18.85
C ALA A 94 -2.94 4.66 -20.25
N ARG A 95 -3.79 3.64 -20.31
CA ARG A 95 -4.31 3.03 -21.54
C ARG A 95 -5.80 3.32 -21.79
N ASP A 96 -6.44 4.05 -20.89
CA ASP A 96 -7.84 4.43 -20.96
C ASP A 96 -7.95 5.87 -21.52
#